data_AF-A0A074VQA2-F1
#
_entry.id   AF-A0A074VQA2-F1
#
_cell.length_a   1.000
_cell.length_b   1.000
_cell.length_c   1.000
_cell.angle_alpha   90.00
_cell.angle_beta   90.00
_cell.angle_gamma   90.00
#
_symmetry.space_group_name_H-M   'P 1'
#
loop_
_entity.id
_entity.type
_entity.pdbx_description
1 polymer ?
#
loop_
_entity_poly.entity_id
_entity_poly.type
_entity_poly.pdbx_seq_one_letter_code
_entity_poly.pdbx_strand_id
1 'polypeptide(L)'
;MTDNLSEREPFDKPITRPLENIPICQDRQEDLAALKLLPEWRVVVRVIVIHLDFARAAKSGLFGLLGDEPVQVVDATSPLVSQLYELAETCEREAYALTAAQDFTRMSAGDMDAMVKRVAFKTFHDHELSKRMRPAIMFRLCTEMCNHSDTLEGEPKVWTT
;
A
#
# COMPACT_ATOMS: atom_id res chain seq x y z
N MET A 1 25.31 18.98 -10.76
CA MET A 1 24.43 17.82 -10.57
C MET A 1 24.25 17.66 -9.07
N THR A 2 23.12 18.13 -8.57
CA THR A 2 22.71 17.99 -7.17
C THR A 2 21.19 17.87 -7.20
N ASP A 3 20.72 16.64 -7.07
CA ASP A 3 19.31 16.32 -6.92
C ASP A 3 18.86 16.76 -5.52
N ASN A 4 17.90 17.69 -5.47
CA ASN A 4 17.22 18.07 -4.25
C ASN A 4 16.02 17.14 -4.04
N LEU A 5 16.27 16.02 -3.36
CA LEU A 5 15.26 15.27 -2.63
C LEU A 5 15.07 15.91 -1.26
N SER A 6 13.94 16.61 -1.06
CA SER A 6 13.22 16.72 0.24
C SER A 6 12.49 18.07 0.37
N GLU A 7 11.37 18.23 -0.31
CA GLU A 7 10.27 19.07 0.18
C GLU A 7 8.94 18.36 -0.13
N ARG A 8 8.57 17.38 0.70
CA ARG A 8 7.17 16.95 0.80
C ARG A 8 6.42 18.08 1.48
N GLU A 9 5.69 18.89 0.70
CA GLU A 9 4.80 19.91 1.26
C GLU A 9 3.79 19.28 2.23
N PRO A 10 3.44 19.95 3.35
CA PRO A 10 2.43 19.47 4.28
C PRO A 10 1.07 19.31 3.58
N PHE A 11 0.47 18.12 3.69
CA PHE A 11 -0.73 17.69 2.96
C PHE A 11 -2.04 18.43 3.36
N ASP A 12 -1.96 19.46 4.20
CA ASP A 12 -3.11 20.09 4.88
C ASP A 12 -3.52 21.47 4.36
N LYS A 13 -2.86 22.02 3.32
CA LYS A 13 -3.26 23.34 2.81
C LYS A 13 -4.57 23.25 1.98
N PRO A 14 -5.60 24.07 2.29
CA PRO A 14 -6.81 24.16 1.47
C PRO A 14 -6.46 24.67 0.07
N ILE A 15 -7.06 24.05 -0.96
CA ILE A 15 -6.91 24.51 -2.35
C ILE A 15 -7.74 25.79 -2.51
N THR A 16 -7.09 26.95 -2.52
CA THR A 16 -7.74 28.28 -2.59
C THR A 16 -7.79 28.89 -3.99
N ARG A 17 -7.40 28.15 -5.05
CA ARG A 17 -7.40 28.68 -6.43
C ARG A 17 -8.37 27.89 -7.32
N PRO A 18 -9.18 28.55 -8.17
CA PRO A 18 -9.97 27.87 -9.18
C PRO A 18 -9.04 27.19 -10.19
N LEU A 19 -8.92 25.87 -10.11
CA LEU A 19 -8.13 25.03 -11.04
C LEU A 19 -8.91 24.67 -12.30
N GLU A 20 -10.08 25.28 -12.53
CA GLU A 20 -11.07 24.83 -13.52
C GLU A 20 -10.61 24.97 -14.98
N ASN A 21 -9.49 25.65 -15.27
CA ASN A 21 -9.09 25.97 -16.65
C ASN A 21 -7.61 25.71 -17.00
N ILE A 22 -6.90 24.84 -16.26
CA ILE A 22 -5.53 24.47 -16.65
C ILE A 22 -5.57 23.34 -17.69
N PRO A 23 -5.03 23.54 -18.91
CA PRO A 23 -4.96 22.46 -19.90
C PRO A 23 -4.10 21.32 -19.37
N ILE A 24 -4.64 20.11 -19.46
CA ILE A 24 -3.93 18.87 -19.13
C ILE A 24 -2.90 18.62 -20.26
N CYS A 25 -1.67 18.24 -19.92
CA CYS A 25 -0.67 17.87 -20.92
C CYS A 25 -1.10 16.59 -21.67
N GLN A 26 -0.66 16.41 -22.92
CA GLN A 26 -1.14 15.34 -23.80
C GLN A 26 -1.05 13.93 -23.17
N ASP A 27 0.05 13.60 -22.50
CA ASP A 27 0.24 12.31 -21.82
C ASP A 27 -0.85 12.03 -20.78
N ARG A 28 -1.24 13.04 -20.00
CA ARG A 28 -2.30 12.92 -18.98
C ARG A 28 -3.70 12.82 -19.59
N GLN A 29 -3.89 13.27 -20.83
CA GLN A 29 -5.14 13.11 -21.56
C GLN A 29 -5.33 11.64 -21.99
N GLU A 30 -4.26 10.99 -22.42
CA GLU A 30 -4.24 9.56 -22.77
C GLU A 30 -4.48 8.69 -21.53
N ASP A 31 -3.80 9.00 -20.42
CA ASP A 31 -4.04 8.36 -19.12
C ASP A 31 -5.50 8.49 -18.67
N LEU A 32 -6.07 9.70 -18.77
CA LEU A 32 -7.48 9.94 -18.42
C LEU A 32 -8.42 9.10 -19.30
N ALA A 33 -8.14 9.00 -20.59
CA ALA A 33 -8.94 8.18 -21.51
C ALA A 33 -8.86 6.69 -21.11
N ALA A 34 -7.66 6.18 -20.82
CA ALA A 34 -7.45 4.80 -20.37
C ALA A 34 -8.17 4.53 -19.04
N LEU A 35 -8.08 5.45 -18.08
CA LEU A 35 -8.77 5.32 -16.79
C LEU A 35 -10.30 5.39 -16.91
N LYS A 36 -10.85 5.97 -17.97
CA LYS A 36 -12.30 5.96 -18.21
C LYS A 36 -12.82 4.65 -18.83
N LEU A 37 -11.93 3.78 -19.30
CA LEU A 37 -12.32 2.49 -19.93
C LEU A 37 -12.91 1.51 -18.92
N LEU A 38 -12.46 1.54 -17.66
CA LEU A 38 -13.01 0.69 -16.61
C LEU A 38 -14.09 1.42 -15.79
N PRO A 39 -15.09 0.67 -15.30
CA PRO A 39 -16.15 1.24 -14.46
C PRO A 39 -15.63 1.65 -13.08
N GLU A 40 -14.60 0.95 -12.57
CA GLU A 40 -14.05 1.16 -11.24
C GLU A 40 -12.56 0.83 -11.19
N TRP A 41 -11.81 1.54 -10.35
CA TRP A 41 -10.40 1.36 -10.08
C TRP A 41 -10.15 1.25 -8.59
N ARG A 42 -9.31 0.28 -8.20
CA ARG A 42 -8.74 0.23 -6.85
C ARG A 42 -7.39 0.93 -6.84
N VAL A 43 -7.27 1.97 -6.05
CA VAL A 43 -6.05 2.77 -5.91
C VAL A 43 -5.34 2.34 -4.64
N VAL A 44 -4.18 1.72 -4.80
CA VAL A 44 -3.35 1.30 -3.66
C VAL A 44 -2.75 2.54 -3.01
N VAL A 45 -3.23 2.89 -1.82
CA VAL A 45 -2.74 4.05 -1.05
C VAL A 45 -1.68 3.67 -0.03
N ARG A 46 -1.61 2.38 0.32
CA ARG A 46 -0.65 1.84 1.27
C ARG A 46 -0.30 0.40 0.94
N VAL A 47 0.94 0.03 1.22
CA VAL A 47 1.44 -1.33 1.14
C VAL A 47 1.86 -1.76 2.54
N ILE A 48 1.38 -2.93 2.97
CA ILE A 48 1.74 -3.57 4.23
C ILE A 48 2.36 -4.93 3.91
N VAL A 49 3.54 -5.19 4.45
CA VAL A 49 4.23 -6.47 4.31
C VAL A 49 3.99 -7.28 5.58
N ILE A 50 3.54 -8.52 5.44
CA ILE A 50 3.28 -9.43 6.55
C ILE A 50 4.39 -10.47 6.53
N HIS A 51 5.27 -10.41 7.52
CA HIS A 51 6.40 -11.32 7.65
C HIS A 51 5.97 -12.53 8.46
N LEU A 52 5.70 -13.63 7.75
CA LEU A 52 5.14 -14.84 8.34
C LEU A 52 5.53 -16.03 7.48
N ASP A 53 5.97 -17.13 8.10
CA ASP A 53 6.24 -18.35 7.37
C ASP A 53 4.96 -18.89 6.70
N PHE A 54 5.17 -19.65 5.62
CA PHE A 54 4.07 -20.13 4.78
C PHE A 54 3.04 -20.97 5.54
N ALA A 55 3.48 -21.83 6.46
CA ALA A 55 2.59 -22.72 7.19
C ALA A 55 1.66 -21.94 8.12
N ARG A 56 2.20 -20.94 8.84
CA ARG A 56 1.39 -20.03 9.66
C ARG A 56 0.48 -19.15 8.81
N ALA A 57 0.94 -18.66 7.66
CA ALA A 57 0.13 -17.87 6.75
C ALA A 57 -1.07 -18.65 6.22
N ALA A 58 -0.87 -19.89 5.74
CA ALA A 58 -1.96 -20.75 5.31
C ALA A 58 -2.96 -21.05 6.45
N LYS A 59 -2.45 -21.32 7.65
CA LYS A 59 -3.29 -21.58 8.84
C LYS A 59 -4.13 -20.38 9.27
N SER A 60 -3.70 -19.15 8.96
CA SER A 60 -4.47 -17.94 9.27
C SER A 60 -5.77 -17.85 8.46
N GLY A 61 -5.84 -18.50 7.29
CA GLY A 61 -6.93 -18.35 6.33
C GLY A 61 -7.02 -16.96 5.68
N LEU A 62 -6.09 -16.05 5.98
CA LEU A 62 -6.08 -14.68 5.48
C LEU A 62 -5.31 -14.51 4.17
N PHE A 63 -4.63 -15.54 3.67
CA PHE A 63 -3.87 -15.53 2.41
C PHE A 63 -4.34 -16.62 1.45
N GLY A 64 -5.67 -16.76 1.31
CA GLY A 64 -6.27 -17.89 0.62
C GLY A 64 -6.33 -19.13 1.52
N LEU A 65 -6.89 -20.22 0.99
CA LEU A 65 -7.06 -21.47 1.75
C LEU A 65 -5.73 -22.19 1.98
N LEU A 66 -4.77 -22.00 1.09
CA LEU A 66 -3.47 -22.68 1.11
C LEU A 66 -2.29 -21.72 1.18
N GLY A 67 -2.50 -20.43 1.45
CA GLY A 67 -1.44 -19.42 1.29
C GLY A 67 -1.25 -18.99 -0.19
N ASP A 68 -2.22 -19.32 -1.04
CA ASP A 68 -2.22 -19.11 -2.49
C ASP A 68 -2.55 -17.67 -2.91
N GLU A 69 -2.88 -16.79 -1.97
CA GLU A 69 -3.09 -15.36 -2.22
C GLU A 69 -2.01 -14.50 -1.52
N PRO A 70 -0.72 -14.62 -1.90
CA PRO A 70 0.40 -13.96 -1.22
C PRO A 70 0.42 -12.44 -1.42
N VAL A 71 -0.34 -11.91 -2.38
CA VAL A 71 -0.55 -10.47 -2.59
C VAL A 71 -2.03 -10.21 -2.73
N GLN A 72 -2.57 -9.34 -1.87
CA GLN A 72 -3.98 -8.99 -1.83
C GLN A 72 -4.15 -7.48 -1.94
N VAL A 73 -5.03 -7.04 -2.84
CA VAL A 73 -5.44 -5.63 -2.93
C VAL A 73 -6.86 -5.50 -2.37
N VAL A 74 -6.92 -5.10 -1.10
CA VAL A 74 -8.15 -5.11 -0.31
C VAL A 74 -8.75 -3.70 -0.31
N ASP A 75 -10.04 -3.58 -0.61
CA ASP A 75 -10.78 -2.32 -0.49
C ASP A 75 -10.67 -1.78 0.93
N ALA A 76 -10.39 -0.49 1.08
CA ALA A 76 -10.14 0.14 2.37
C ALA A 76 -11.33 0.07 3.35
N THR A 77 -12.55 -0.13 2.84
CA THR A 77 -13.77 -0.29 3.66
C THR A 77 -13.99 -1.73 4.12
N SER A 78 -13.22 -2.68 3.60
CA SER A 78 -13.38 -4.10 3.91
C SER A 78 -12.96 -4.40 5.36
N PRO A 79 -13.73 -5.21 6.11
CA PRO A 79 -13.32 -5.67 7.44
C PRO A 79 -12.07 -6.55 7.42
N LEU A 80 -11.69 -7.09 6.25
CA LEU A 80 -10.46 -7.85 6.06
C LEU A 80 -9.21 -6.99 6.32
N VAL A 81 -9.28 -5.68 6.06
CA VAL A 81 -8.18 -4.74 6.31
C VAL A 81 -7.75 -4.80 7.77
N SER A 82 -8.70 -4.73 8.70
CA SER A 82 -8.40 -4.79 10.14
C SER A 82 -7.72 -6.10 10.54
N GLN A 83 -8.22 -7.23 10.02
CA GLN A 83 -7.64 -8.55 10.32
C GLN A 83 -6.20 -8.68 9.81
N LEU A 84 -5.93 -8.19 8.60
CA LEU A 84 -4.58 -8.21 8.04
C LEU A 84 -3.62 -7.25 8.76
N TYR A 85 -4.09 -6.07 9.18
CA TYR A 85 -3.30 -5.17 10.03
C TYR A 85 -2.96 -5.81 11.38
N GLU A 86 -3.95 -6.40 12.05
CA GLU A 86 -3.76 -7.08 13.34
C GLU A 86 -2.75 -8.23 13.21
N LEU A 87 -2.82 -9.01 12.13
CA LEU A 87 -1.83 -10.03 11.84
C LEU A 87 -0.44 -9.43 11.65
N ALA A 88 -0.30 -8.38 10.83
CA ALA A 88 0.96 -7.70 10.57
C ALA A 88 1.61 -7.16 11.86
N GLU A 89 0.84 -6.42 12.66
CA GLU A 89 1.25 -5.85 13.93
C GLU A 89 1.64 -6.93 14.94
N THR A 90 0.93 -8.05 14.95
CA THR A 90 1.23 -9.19 15.84
C THR A 90 2.53 -9.86 15.42
N CYS A 91 2.76 -10.09 14.12
CA CYS A 91 4.00 -10.67 13.64
C CYS A 91 5.22 -9.82 14.00
N GLU A 92 5.15 -8.49 13.83
CA GLU A 92 6.25 -7.61 14.22
C GLU A 92 6.45 -7.55 15.73
N ARG A 93 5.38 -7.54 16.53
CA ARG A 93 5.48 -7.52 18.00
C ARG A 93 6.04 -8.82 18.57
N GLU A 94 5.77 -9.96 17.95
CA GLU A 94 6.30 -11.26 18.34
C GLU A 94 7.73 -11.51 17.85
N ALA A 95 8.25 -10.66 16.96
CA ALA A 95 9.61 -10.81 16.45
C ALA A 95 10.64 -10.60 17.56
N TYR A 96 11.59 -11.53 17.66
CA TYR A 96 12.68 -11.43 18.65
C TYR A 96 13.55 -10.19 18.45
N ALA A 97 13.87 -9.88 17.19
CA ALA A 97 14.64 -8.72 16.80
C ALA A 97 14.28 -8.29 15.38
N LEU A 98 13.91 -7.01 15.22
CA LEU A 98 13.54 -6.41 13.95
C LEU A 98 14.69 -5.58 13.37
N THR A 99 15.00 -5.76 12.10
CA THR A 99 15.93 -4.89 11.34
C THR A 99 15.24 -3.62 10.86
N ALA A 100 13.94 -3.69 10.56
CA ALA A 100 13.12 -2.55 10.15
C ALA A 100 11.65 -2.77 10.55
N ALA A 101 11.12 -1.88 11.39
CA ALA A 101 9.70 -1.87 11.74
C ALA A 101 8.88 -1.13 10.69
N GLN A 102 7.66 -1.59 10.43
CA GLN A 102 6.72 -0.87 9.58
C GLN A 102 5.89 0.14 10.36
N ASP A 103 5.47 1.20 9.68
CA ASP A 103 4.51 2.13 10.26
C ASP A 103 3.08 1.60 10.08
N PHE A 104 2.47 1.11 11.16
CA PHE A 104 1.08 0.64 11.17
C PHE A 104 0.06 1.72 11.53
N THR A 105 0.43 3.01 11.53
CA THR A 105 -0.51 4.11 11.77
C THR A 105 -1.72 4.01 10.84
N ARG A 106 -2.90 3.79 11.42
CA ARG A 106 -4.13 3.56 10.68
C ARG A 106 -4.70 4.89 10.19
N MET A 107 -5.17 4.89 8.95
CA MET A 107 -5.95 5.97 8.36
C MET A 107 -7.39 5.48 8.18
N SER A 108 -8.37 6.35 8.38
CA SER A 108 -9.76 5.93 8.13
C SER A 108 -10.00 5.72 6.62
N ALA A 109 -10.95 4.86 6.27
CA ALA A 109 -11.36 4.68 4.88
C ALA A 109 -11.85 5.99 4.24
N GLY A 110 -12.51 6.85 5.03
CA GLY A 110 -12.96 8.17 4.59
C GLY A 110 -11.80 9.13 4.26
N ASP A 111 -10.75 9.14 5.10
CA ASP A 111 -9.58 9.97 4.85
C ASP A 111 -8.79 9.48 3.61
N MET A 112 -8.66 8.16 3.44
CA MET A 112 -8.06 7.57 2.24
C MET A 112 -8.87 7.91 0.98
N ASP A 113 -10.20 7.83 1.04
CA ASP A 113 -11.09 8.20 -0.06
C ASP A 113 -10.97 9.69 -0.42
N ALA A 114 -10.98 10.57 0.59
CA ALA A 114 -10.78 12.00 0.40
C ALA A 114 -9.41 12.32 -0.23
N MET A 115 -8.36 11.60 0.18
CA MET A 115 -7.02 11.72 -0.39
C MET A 115 -7.00 11.32 -1.87
N VAL A 116 -7.52 10.14 -2.22
CA VAL A 116 -7.57 9.64 -3.59
C VAL A 116 -8.33 10.60 -4.49
N LYS A 117 -9.52 11.06 -4.06
CA LYS A 117 -10.35 11.99 -4.83
C LYS A 117 -9.66 13.33 -5.05
N ARG A 118 -9.01 13.87 -4.01
CA ARG A 118 -8.25 15.12 -4.10
C ARG A 118 -7.10 15.01 -5.11
N VAL A 119 -6.32 13.93 -5.04
CA VAL A 119 -5.19 13.70 -5.95
C VAL A 119 -5.67 13.47 -7.39
N ALA A 120 -6.71 12.65 -7.58
CA ALA A 120 -7.28 12.40 -8.90
C ALA A 120 -7.77 13.70 -9.56
N PHE A 121 -8.52 14.53 -8.82
CA PHE A 121 -9.00 15.80 -9.33
C PHE A 121 -7.85 16.78 -9.62
N LYS A 122 -6.85 16.88 -8.73
CA LYS A 122 -5.69 17.75 -8.96
C LYS A 122 -4.89 17.35 -10.21
N THR A 123 -4.84 16.05 -10.52
CA THR A 123 -4.06 15.52 -11.65
C THR A 123 -4.80 15.61 -12.97
N PHE A 124 -6.09 15.27 -12.97
CA PHE A 124 -6.89 15.08 -14.19
C PHE A 124 -8.03 16.10 -14.38
N HIS A 125 -8.28 16.97 -13.41
CA HIS A 125 -9.36 17.96 -13.43
C HIS A 125 -10.74 17.38 -13.77
N ASP A 126 -10.96 16.10 -13.44
CA ASP A 126 -12.18 15.35 -13.79
C ASP A 126 -12.83 14.77 -12.52
N HIS A 127 -14.03 15.26 -12.21
CA HIS A 127 -14.80 14.81 -11.05
C HIS A 127 -15.41 13.42 -11.24
N GLU A 128 -15.71 13.00 -12.48
CA GLU A 128 -16.30 11.69 -12.73
C GLU A 128 -15.28 10.58 -12.56
N LEU A 129 -14.02 10.83 -12.92
CA LEU A 129 -12.93 9.89 -12.65
C LEU A 129 -12.77 9.64 -11.15
N SER A 130 -12.85 10.69 -10.33
CA SER A 130 -12.72 10.57 -8.88
C SER A 130 -13.80 9.67 -8.24
N LYS A 131 -14.99 9.59 -8.85
CA LYS A 131 -16.09 8.70 -8.40
C LYS A 131 -15.83 7.23 -8.74
N ARG A 132 -14.96 6.96 -9.73
CA ARG A 132 -14.59 5.61 -10.17
C ARG A 132 -13.42 5.03 -9.39
N MET A 133 -12.72 5.84 -8.60
CA MET A 133 -11.56 5.41 -7.83
C MET A 133 -11.97 5.08 -6.39
N ARG A 134 -11.61 3.88 -5.93
CA ARG A 134 -11.77 3.45 -4.54
C ARG A 134 -10.42 3.22 -3.90
N PRO A 135 -10.18 3.71 -2.68
CA PRO A 135 -8.94 3.42 -1.97
C PRO A 135 -8.84 1.93 -1.63
N ALA A 136 -7.64 1.39 -1.76
CA ALA A 136 -7.30 0.02 -1.39
C ALA A 136 -5.94 -0.04 -0.69
N ILE A 137 -5.74 -1.09 0.09
CA ILE A 137 -4.48 -1.39 0.75
C ILE A 137 -3.96 -2.70 0.17
N MET A 138 -2.69 -2.70 -0.22
CA MET A 138 -2.01 -3.90 -0.66
C MET A 138 -1.38 -4.59 0.55
N PHE A 139 -1.71 -5.85 0.76
CA PHE A 139 -1.05 -6.71 1.74
C PHE A 139 -0.20 -7.74 1.00
N ARG A 140 1.07 -7.84 1.36
CA ARG A 140 2.02 -8.78 0.75
C ARG A 140 2.59 -9.70 1.82
N LEU A 141 2.43 -11.01 1.65
CA LEU A 141 3.10 -12.02 2.44
C LEU A 141 4.60 -12.06 2.08
N CYS A 142 5.45 -12.04 3.10
CA CYS A 142 6.88 -12.27 3.01
C CYS A 142 7.26 -13.47 3.88
N THR A 143 7.55 -14.60 3.24
CA THR A 143 7.94 -15.84 3.93
C THR A 143 9.41 -15.88 4.32
N GLU A 144 10.23 -15.00 3.74
CA GLU A 144 11.67 -14.90 3.99
C GLU A 144 12.02 -14.17 5.29
N MET A 145 11.02 -13.69 6.03
CA MET A 145 11.21 -12.97 7.31
C MET A 145 12.23 -11.82 7.21
N CYS A 146 12.24 -11.10 6.08
CA CYS A 146 13.33 -10.16 5.75
C CYS A 146 13.47 -8.95 6.67
N ASN A 147 12.51 -8.70 7.56
CA ASN A 147 12.58 -7.68 8.60
C ASN A 147 13.10 -8.23 9.95
N HIS A 148 13.48 -9.50 10.05
CA HIS A 148 14.06 -10.08 11.26
C HIS A 148 15.59 -10.10 11.15
N SER A 149 16.30 -9.84 12.24
CA SER A 149 17.76 -10.03 12.26
C SER A 149 18.06 -11.49 12.61
N ASP A 150 18.88 -12.15 11.79
CA ASP A 150 19.46 -13.45 12.11
C ASP A 150 20.49 -13.28 13.25
N THR A 151 20.03 -13.17 14.50
CA THR A 151 20.89 -13.45 15.65
C THR A 151 20.93 -14.95 15.88
N LEU A 152 21.51 -15.66 14.91
CA LEU A 152 22.24 -16.89 15.18
C LEU A 152 23.70 -16.62 14.86
N GLU A 153 24.46 -16.25 15.88
CA GLU A 153 25.91 -16.38 15.84
C GLU A 153 26.26 -17.81 15.41
N GLY A 154 26.87 -17.94 14.23
CA GLY A 154 27.75 -19.03 13.86
C GLY A 154 27.12 -20.38 13.54
N GLU A 155 26.88 -20.65 12.26
CA GLU A 155 27.52 -21.82 11.63
C GLU A 155 28.03 -21.42 10.23
N PRO A 156 29.33 -21.64 9.93
CA PRO A 156 29.83 -21.41 8.58
C PRO A 156 29.17 -22.41 7.62
N LYS A 157 28.55 -21.90 6.55
CA LYS A 157 28.11 -22.72 5.42
C LYS A 157 29.35 -23.39 4.81
N VAL A 158 29.63 -24.61 5.23
CA VAL A 158 30.59 -25.50 4.59
C VAL A 158 30.00 -25.90 3.25
N TRP A 159 30.54 -25.33 2.18
CA TRP A 159 30.31 -25.82 0.83
C TRP A 159 31.17 -27.08 0.65
N THR A 160 30.54 -28.26 0.64
CA THR A 160 31.17 -29.46 0.10
C THR A 160 31.04 -29.43 -1.42
N THR A 161 32.20 -29.44 -2.08
CA THR A 161 32.43 -29.58 -3.53
C THR A 161 31.76 -30.80 -4.16
#